data_AF-A0A9X9F0D1-F1
#
_entry.id   AF-A0A9X9F0D1-F1
#
_cell.length_a   1.000
_cell.length_b   1.000
_cell.length_c   1.000
_cell.angle_alpha   90.00
_cell.angle_beta   90.00
_cell.angle_gamma   90.00
#
_symmetry.space_group_name_H-M   'P 1'
#
loop_
_entity.id
_entity.type
_entity.pdbx_description
1 polymer ?
#
loop_
_entity_poly.entity_id
_entity_poly.type
_entity_poly.pdbx_seq_one_letter_code
_entity_poly.pdbx_strand_id
1 'polypeptide(L)'
;SKFENGFKAGAKAVNPNIEIVSEYAEAFDKPEKGTVLASAMYGQGVDVIYHAAGGTGNGVFTEAKNRKKKGENVWVIGVDRDQHQEGMPENVTLTSMIKRVDVAVEKVAKEAKDGNLKGGKIEEFGLKDDGIGISKTTDNVKKVNPEILTKVEELEKKITAGEIKVPATDKEYKEYEASLKK
;
A
#
# COMPACT_ATOMS: atom_id res chain seq x y z
N SER A 1 5.44 -10.09 -5.09
CA SER A 1 6.21 -8.87 -4.68
C SER A 1 6.11 -8.64 -3.16
N LYS A 2 7.07 -7.98 -2.48
CA LYS A 2 6.93 -7.64 -1.02
C LYS A 2 5.63 -6.87 -0.74
N PHE A 3 5.25 -5.95 -1.62
CA PHE A 3 4.00 -5.20 -1.55
C PHE A 3 2.77 -6.11 -1.58
N GLU A 4 2.69 -6.96 -2.59
CA GLU A 4 1.58 -7.88 -2.79
C GLU A 4 1.47 -8.91 -1.65
N ASN A 5 2.59 -9.52 -1.24
CA ASN A 5 2.60 -10.51 -0.17
C ASN A 5 2.19 -9.90 1.18
N GLY A 6 2.67 -8.69 1.49
CA GLY A 6 2.25 -7.95 2.68
C GLY A 6 0.76 -7.57 2.64
N PHE A 7 0.27 -7.07 1.50
CA PHE A 7 -1.15 -6.73 1.32
C PHE A 7 -2.05 -7.96 1.47
N LYS A 8 -1.72 -9.06 0.78
CA LYS A 8 -2.48 -10.31 0.88
C LYS A 8 -2.49 -10.87 2.29
N ALA A 9 -1.34 -10.84 2.98
CA ALA A 9 -1.25 -11.29 4.36
C ALA A 9 -2.13 -10.44 5.29
N GLY A 10 -2.05 -9.11 5.20
CA GLY A 10 -2.88 -8.20 6.00
C GLY A 10 -4.38 -8.38 5.75
N ALA A 11 -4.79 -8.48 4.49
CA ALA A 11 -6.19 -8.69 4.12
C ALA A 11 -6.73 -10.03 4.65
N LYS A 12 -5.97 -11.12 4.48
CA LYS A 12 -6.35 -12.46 4.97
C LYS A 12 -6.31 -12.59 6.49
N ALA A 13 -5.46 -11.82 7.18
CA ALA A 13 -5.44 -11.76 8.64
C ALA A 13 -6.76 -11.23 9.22
N VAL A 14 -7.41 -10.30 8.51
CA VAL A 14 -8.69 -9.71 8.91
C VAL A 14 -9.86 -10.57 8.46
N ASN A 15 -9.84 -11.02 7.21
CA ASN A 15 -10.86 -11.89 6.64
C ASN A 15 -10.20 -12.99 5.77
N PRO A 16 -10.06 -14.22 6.28
CA PRO A 16 -9.45 -15.32 5.53
C PRO A 16 -10.15 -15.65 4.20
N ASN A 17 -11.42 -15.28 4.06
CA ASN A 17 -12.23 -15.53 2.87
C ASN A 17 -12.23 -14.36 1.88
N ILE A 18 -11.53 -13.25 2.16
CA ILE A 18 -11.50 -12.11 1.24
C ILE A 18 -10.87 -12.52 -0.10
N GLU A 19 -11.49 -12.11 -1.20
CA GLU A 19 -10.96 -12.34 -2.54
C GLU A 19 -9.98 -11.23 -2.92
N ILE A 20 -8.88 -11.60 -3.58
CA ILE A 20 -7.83 -10.65 -3.96
C ILE A 20 -7.47 -10.90 -5.42
N VAL A 21 -7.74 -9.90 -6.25
CA VAL A 21 -7.31 -9.86 -7.65
C VAL A 21 -5.98 -9.11 -7.73
N SER A 22 -5.02 -9.64 -8.49
CA SER A 22 -3.70 -9.03 -8.64
C SER A 22 -3.40 -8.83 -10.12
N GLU A 23 -3.14 -7.58 -10.50
CA GLU A 23 -2.86 -7.17 -11.87
C GLU A 23 -1.50 -6.48 -11.94
N TYR A 24 -0.76 -6.72 -13.03
CA TYR A 24 0.58 -6.19 -13.25
C TYR A 24 0.59 -5.35 -14.53
N ALA A 25 0.83 -4.04 -14.41
CA ALA A 25 0.84 -3.12 -15.55
C ALA A 25 2.08 -3.23 -16.45
N GLU A 26 3.15 -3.86 -15.94
CA GLU A 26 4.46 -3.99 -16.59
C GLU A 26 5.05 -2.62 -17.01
N ALA A 27 4.65 -1.55 -16.32
CA ALA A 27 5.13 -0.20 -16.52
C ALA A 27 4.84 0.66 -15.29
N PHE A 28 5.74 1.59 -14.96
CA PHE A 28 5.58 2.53 -13.85
C PHE A 28 5.25 3.96 -14.29
N ASP A 29 5.15 4.21 -15.59
CA ASP A 29 5.04 5.53 -16.23
C ASP A 29 3.89 5.59 -17.25
N LYS A 30 2.92 4.67 -17.18
CA LYS A 30 1.82 4.52 -18.15
C LYS A 30 0.44 4.65 -17.49
N PRO A 31 0.00 5.85 -17.08
CA PRO A 31 -1.31 6.05 -16.44
C PRO A 31 -2.48 5.43 -17.20
N GLU A 32 -2.46 5.46 -18.53
CA GLU A 32 -3.48 4.86 -19.40
C GLU A 32 -3.64 3.36 -19.15
N LYS A 33 -2.55 2.62 -18.93
CA LYS A 33 -2.61 1.21 -18.55
C LYS A 33 -3.25 1.03 -17.17
N GLY A 34 -2.91 1.89 -16.22
CA GLY A 34 -3.49 1.88 -14.87
C GLY A 34 -5.00 2.10 -14.89
N THR A 35 -5.50 3.00 -15.75
CA THR A 35 -6.94 3.22 -15.95
C THR A 35 -7.65 1.99 -16.51
N VAL A 36 -7.08 1.36 -17.55
CA VAL A 36 -7.66 0.15 -18.15
C VAL A 36 -7.74 -0.99 -17.15
N LEU A 37 -6.66 -1.27 -16.43
CA LEU A 37 -6.61 -2.34 -15.42
C LEU A 37 -7.59 -2.07 -14.27
N ALA A 38 -7.60 -0.84 -13.74
CA ALA A 38 -8.54 -0.46 -12.69
C ALA A 38 -10.00 -0.62 -13.16
N SER A 39 -10.30 -0.24 -14.41
CA SER A 39 -11.65 -0.37 -14.94
C SER A 39 -12.09 -1.82 -15.06
N ALA A 40 -11.17 -2.71 -15.47
CA ALA A 40 -11.43 -4.15 -15.50
C ALA A 40 -11.65 -4.72 -14.08
N MET A 41 -10.81 -4.35 -13.11
CA MET A 41 -10.94 -4.79 -11.72
C MET A 41 -12.26 -4.32 -11.08
N TYR A 42 -12.58 -3.02 -11.20
CA TYR A 42 -13.86 -2.49 -10.73
C TYR A 42 -15.05 -3.15 -11.45
N GLY A 43 -14.91 -3.45 -12.75
CA GLY A 43 -15.91 -4.20 -13.52
C GLY A 43 -16.14 -5.65 -13.02
N GLN A 44 -15.16 -6.25 -12.35
CA GLN A 44 -15.27 -7.56 -11.70
C GLN A 44 -15.88 -7.47 -10.29
N GLY A 45 -16.20 -6.26 -9.80
CA GLY A 45 -16.78 -6.04 -8.47
C GLY A 45 -15.76 -5.77 -7.36
N VAL A 46 -14.48 -5.57 -7.69
CA VAL A 46 -13.51 -5.02 -6.73
C VAL A 46 -14.01 -3.65 -6.26
N ASP A 47 -13.94 -3.34 -4.98
CA ASP A 47 -14.36 -2.06 -4.41
C ASP A 47 -13.17 -1.22 -3.89
N VAL A 48 -12.06 -1.85 -3.53
CA VAL A 48 -10.82 -1.18 -3.08
C VAL A 48 -9.63 -1.67 -3.90
N ILE A 49 -8.90 -0.75 -4.54
CA ILE A 49 -7.65 -1.06 -5.26
C ILE A 49 -6.47 -0.44 -4.51
N TYR A 50 -5.51 -1.27 -4.12
CA TYR A 50 -4.19 -0.82 -3.71
C TYR A 50 -3.24 -0.80 -4.91
N HIS A 51 -2.69 0.37 -5.26
CA HIS A 51 -1.72 0.45 -6.35
C HIS A 51 -0.28 0.53 -5.81
N ALA A 52 0.61 -0.27 -6.38
CA ALA A 52 2.07 -0.20 -6.16
C ALA A 52 2.79 0.02 -7.50
N ALA A 53 2.36 1.03 -8.26
CA ALA A 53 2.65 1.15 -9.70
C ALA A 53 3.26 2.51 -10.11
N GLY A 54 3.81 3.30 -9.18
CA GLY A 54 4.42 4.59 -9.51
C GLY A 54 3.46 5.52 -10.27
N GLY A 55 3.93 6.18 -11.32
CA GLY A 55 3.14 7.08 -12.17
C GLY A 55 1.96 6.39 -12.87
N THR A 56 2.06 5.10 -13.19
CA THR A 56 0.93 4.30 -13.69
C THR A 56 -0.25 4.30 -12.70
N GLY A 57 0.03 4.37 -11.39
CA GLY A 57 -0.99 4.43 -10.33
C GLY A 57 -1.94 5.63 -10.44
N ASN A 58 -1.51 6.72 -11.08
CA ASN A 58 -2.38 7.88 -11.35
C ASN A 58 -3.60 7.51 -12.22
N GLY A 59 -3.46 6.47 -13.06
CA GLY A 59 -4.55 5.91 -13.84
C GLY A 59 -5.63 5.25 -12.99
N VAL A 60 -5.24 4.63 -11.87
CA VAL A 60 -6.16 4.00 -10.91
C VAL A 60 -7.02 5.07 -10.24
N PHE A 61 -6.42 6.17 -9.79
CA PHE A 61 -7.18 7.32 -9.27
C PHE A 61 -8.13 7.90 -10.31
N THR A 62 -7.68 8.05 -11.56
CA THR A 62 -8.53 8.54 -12.66
C THR A 62 -9.79 7.69 -12.81
N GLU A 63 -9.64 6.36 -12.84
CA GLU A 63 -10.78 5.47 -12.98
C GLU A 63 -11.67 5.46 -11.74
N ALA A 64 -11.10 5.42 -10.53
CA ALA A 64 -11.88 5.45 -9.30
C ALA A 64 -12.75 6.72 -9.21
N LYS A 65 -12.21 7.87 -9.64
CA LYS A 65 -12.98 9.13 -9.72
C LYS A 65 -14.11 9.04 -10.75
N ASN A 66 -13.87 8.43 -11.92
CA ASN A 66 -14.92 8.19 -12.91
C ASN A 66 -16.04 7.30 -12.38
N ARG A 67 -15.70 6.24 -11.64
CA ARG A 67 -16.63 5.32 -10.98
C ARG A 67 -17.46 6.05 -9.92
N LYS A 68 -16.80 6.84 -9.06
CA LYS A 68 -17.48 7.62 -8.01
C LYS A 68 -18.43 8.67 -8.57
N LYS A 69 -18.08 9.32 -9.69
CA LYS A 69 -19.01 10.22 -10.43
C LYS A 69 -20.27 9.52 -10.91
N LYS A 70 -20.20 8.21 -11.20
CA LYS A 70 -21.34 7.38 -11.60
C LYS A 70 -22.12 6.83 -10.40
N GLY A 71 -21.74 7.20 -9.17
CA GLY A 71 -22.38 6.75 -7.94
C GLY A 71 -21.85 5.42 -7.39
N GLU A 72 -20.79 4.87 -7.97
CA GLU A 72 -20.16 3.64 -7.46
C GLU A 72 -19.29 3.96 -6.24
N ASN A 73 -19.41 3.14 -5.19
CA ASN A 73 -18.62 3.30 -3.98
C ASN A 73 -17.31 2.52 -4.08
N VAL A 74 -16.30 3.15 -4.67
CA VAL A 74 -14.97 2.57 -4.83
C VAL A 74 -13.88 3.42 -4.17
N TRP A 75 -12.78 2.77 -3.82
CA TRP A 75 -11.66 3.37 -3.13
C TRP A 75 -10.31 2.99 -3.76
N VAL A 76 -9.33 3.86 -3.53
CA VAL A 76 -7.92 3.64 -3.87
C VAL A 76 -7.06 3.76 -2.62
N ILE A 77 -6.13 2.82 -2.42
CA ILE A 77 -5.02 2.97 -1.48
C ILE A 77 -3.79 3.41 -2.29
N GLY A 78 -3.23 4.57 -1.94
CA GLY A 78 -2.04 5.12 -2.58
C GLY A 78 -0.74 4.50 -2.07
N VAL A 79 0.40 4.91 -2.63
CA VAL A 79 1.74 4.43 -2.28
C VAL A 79 2.79 5.53 -2.36
N ASP A 80 3.90 5.31 -1.64
CA ASP A 80 5.10 6.13 -1.55
C ASP A 80 4.90 7.46 -0.80
N ARG A 81 3.89 8.24 -1.17
CA ARG A 81 3.50 9.50 -0.51
C ARG A 81 2.04 9.48 -0.06
N ASP A 82 1.63 10.51 0.69
CA ASP A 82 0.21 10.74 0.95
C ASP A 82 -0.44 11.21 -0.35
N GLN A 83 -1.25 10.34 -0.96
CA GLN A 83 -1.91 10.59 -2.25
C GLN A 83 -3.38 10.99 -2.10
N HIS A 84 -3.75 11.64 -0.98
CA HIS A 84 -5.12 12.12 -0.80
C HIS A 84 -5.55 13.09 -1.91
N GLN A 85 -4.66 13.98 -2.37
CA GLN A 85 -4.98 15.00 -3.37
C GLN A 85 -5.26 14.40 -4.76
N GLU A 86 -4.61 13.30 -5.12
CA GLU A 86 -4.81 12.58 -6.38
C GLU A 86 -6.24 12.03 -6.50
N GLY A 87 -6.83 11.67 -5.36
CA GLY A 87 -8.21 11.23 -5.25
C GLY A 87 -9.26 12.34 -5.25
N MET A 88 -8.86 13.61 -5.25
CA MET A 88 -9.78 14.75 -5.30
C MET A 88 -10.19 15.10 -6.76
N PRO A 89 -11.35 15.77 -6.96
CA PRO A 89 -12.32 16.22 -5.94
C PRO A 89 -13.34 15.17 -5.47
N GLU A 90 -13.42 14.00 -6.12
CA GLU A 90 -14.40 12.96 -5.78
C GLU A 90 -14.08 12.23 -4.46
N ASN A 91 -12.91 12.49 -3.89
CA ASN A 91 -12.43 11.96 -2.63
C ASN A 91 -12.44 10.41 -2.60
N VAL A 92 -11.63 9.81 -3.47
CA VAL A 92 -11.52 8.34 -3.64
C VAL A 92 -10.34 7.70 -2.91
N THR A 93 -9.43 8.48 -2.33
CA THR A 93 -8.26 7.93 -1.61
C THR A 93 -8.69 7.47 -0.22
N LEU A 94 -8.67 6.16 0.06
CA LEU A 94 -8.96 5.64 1.40
C LEU A 94 -7.84 5.98 2.38
N THR A 95 -6.60 5.66 2.00
CA THR A 95 -5.35 5.98 2.71
C THR A 95 -4.17 5.79 1.74
N SER A 96 -2.93 5.94 2.18
CA SER A 96 -1.73 5.61 1.40
C SER A 96 -0.70 4.85 2.22
N MET A 97 0.00 3.91 1.59
CA MET A 97 1.18 3.24 2.15
C MET A 97 2.41 4.10 1.89
N ILE A 98 2.84 4.85 2.89
CA ILE A 98 3.97 5.78 2.82
C ILE A 98 5.28 5.00 2.77
N LYS A 99 6.20 5.44 1.91
CA LYS A 99 7.57 4.95 1.86
C LYS A 99 8.52 6.13 1.82
N ARG A 100 9.28 6.32 2.90
CA ARG A 100 10.15 7.47 3.15
C ARG A 100 11.49 7.37 2.40
N VAL A 101 11.41 7.31 1.07
CA VAL A 101 12.61 7.36 0.21
C VAL A 101 13.38 8.67 0.41
N ASP A 102 12.68 9.76 0.72
CA ASP A 102 13.26 11.05 1.09
C ASP A 102 14.23 10.93 2.28
N VAL A 103 13.82 10.23 3.35
CA VAL A 103 14.65 10.02 4.55
C VAL A 103 15.87 9.17 4.24
N ALA A 104 15.69 8.11 3.45
CA ALA A 104 16.81 7.24 3.05
C ALA A 104 17.84 8.00 2.21
N VAL A 105 17.39 8.77 1.22
CA VAL A 105 18.28 9.59 0.37
C VAL A 105 18.97 10.68 1.18
N GLU A 106 18.25 11.37 2.07
CA GLU A 106 18.82 12.41 2.92
C GLU A 106 19.91 11.85 3.84
N LYS A 107 19.66 10.70 4.47
CA LYS A 107 20.64 10.01 5.32
C LYS A 107 21.91 9.68 4.54
N VAL A 108 21.79 8.99 3.40
CA VAL A 108 22.93 8.58 2.57
C VAL A 108 23.70 9.80 2.06
N ALA A 109 23.01 10.86 1.65
CA ALA A 109 23.65 12.10 1.19
C ALA A 109 24.42 12.80 2.31
N LYS A 110 23.89 12.82 3.54
CA LYS A 110 24.58 13.36 4.73
C LYS A 110 25.82 12.54 5.07
N GLU A 111 25.71 11.21 5.12
CA GLU A 111 26.86 10.34 5.38
C GLU A 111 27.95 10.51 4.32
N ALA A 112 27.58 10.65 3.05
CA ALA A 112 28.53 10.91 1.98
C ALA A 112 29.25 12.26 2.15
N LYS A 113 28.48 13.32 2.44
CA LYS A 113 29.00 14.66 2.68
C LYS A 113 29.99 14.70 3.84
N ASP A 114 29.68 13.97 4.91
CA ASP A 114 30.49 13.93 6.13
C ASP A 114 31.67 12.95 6.05
N GLY A 115 31.86 12.27 4.89
CA GLY A 115 32.92 11.28 4.68
C GLY A 115 32.71 9.97 5.44
N ASN A 116 31.49 9.72 5.93
CA ASN A 116 31.13 8.57 6.76
C ASN A 116 30.38 7.47 5.99
N LEU A 117 30.08 7.68 4.70
CA LEU A 117 29.34 6.70 3.91
C LEU A 117 30.09 5.38 3.81
N LYS A 118 29.47 4.31 4.31
CA LYS A 118 30.02 2.94 4.26
C LYS A 118 29.34 2.15 3.15
N GLY A 119 30.02 1.99 2.02
CA GLY A 119 29.58 1.12 0.94
C GLY A 119 29.55 -0.38 1.33
N GLY A 120 28.92 -1.20 0.49
CA GLY A 120 28.90 -2.66 0.64
C GLY A 120 27.94 -3.20 1.70
N LYS A 121 27.01 -2.37 2.19
CA LYS A 121 25.99 -2.75 3.17
C LYS A 121 24.59 -2.60 2.60
N ILE A 122 23.69 -3.47 3.05
CA ILE A 122 22.24 -3.33 2.86
C ILE A 122 21.71 -2.68 4.13
N GLU A 123 21.01 -1.56 3.96
CA GLU A 123 20.23 -0.95 5.02
C GLU A 123 18.75 -1.17 4.73
N GLU A 124 18.02 -1.65 5.72
CA GLU A 124 16.58 -1.84 5.64
C GLU A 124 15.90 -0.76 6.48
N PHE A 125 14.88 -0.12 5.90
CA PHE A 125 14.07 0.89 6.57
C PHE A 125 12.64 0.35 6.64
N GLY A 126 12.23 -0.07 7.84
CA GLY A 126 10.92 -0.63 8.09
C GLY A 126 10.03 0.30 8.92
N LEU A 127 8.96 -0.28 9.48
CA LEU A 127 8.08 0.41 10.44
C LEU A 127 8.86 0.90 11.67
N LYS A 128 9.87 0.16 12.12
CA LYS A 128 10.73 0.53 13.27
C LYS A 128 11.51 1.83 13.05
N ASP A 129 11.83 2.13 11.80
CA ASP A 129 12.71 3.23 11.41
C ASP A 129 11.90 4.42 10.85
N ASP A 130 10.57 4.40 10.98
CA ASP A 130 9.66 5.33 10.29
C ASP A 130 9.89 5.36 8.76
N GLY A 131 10.44 4.27 8.21
CA GLY A 131 10.79 4.14 6.80
C GLY A 131 9.58 3.84 5.91
N ILE A 132 8.57 3.20 6.49
CA ILE A 132 7.28 2.94 5.88
C ILE A 132 6.18 3.17 6.93
N GLY A 133 4.95 3.43 6.48
CA GLY A 133 3.81 3.64 7.38
C GLY A 133 2.51 3.92 6.65
N ILE A 134 1.47 4.29 7.40
CA ILE A 134 0.18 4.74 6.87
C ILE A 134 0.16 6.28 6.74
N SER A 135 -0.58 6.81 5.78
CA SER A 135 -0.72 8.26 5.58
C SER A 135 -1.31 8.95 6.81
N LYS A 136 -0.88 10.21 7.07
CA LYS A 136 -1.47 11.05 8.12
C LYS A 136 -2.88 11.49 7.76
N THR A 137 -3.18 11.67 6.48
CA THR A 137 -4.56 11.85 6.03
C THR A 137 -5.32 10.52 6.17
N THR A 138 -6.17 10.43 7.20
CA THR A 138 -6.93 9.22 7.52
C THR A 138 -8.44 9.45 7.60
N ASP A 139 -8.93 10.62 7.16
CA ASP A 139 -10.33 11.01 7.40
C ASP A 139 -11.32 10.05 6.75
N ASN A 140 -10.99 9.49 5.58
CA ASN A 140 -11.84 8.51 4.93
C ASN A 140 -11.85 7.18 5.67
N VAL A 141 -10.72 6.72 6.22
CA VAL A 141 -10.68 5.55 7.11
C VAL A 141 -11.58 5.77 8.33
N LYS A 142 -11.47 6.93 8.98
CA LYS A 142 -12.31 7.27 10.15
C LYS A 142 -13.79 7.32 9.83
N LYS A 143 -14.16 7.84 8.64
CA LYS A 143 -15.55 7.86 8.17
C LYS A 143 -16.10 6.47 7.90
N VAL A 144 -15.28 5.55 7.40
CA VAL A 144 -15.67 4.16 7.18
C VAL A 144 -15.84 3.45 8.51
N ASN A 145 -14.79 3.43 9.33
CA ASN A 145 -14.83 2.93 10.69
C ASN A 145 -13.59 3.42 11.48
N PRO A 146 -13.75 4.21 12.56
CA PRO A 146 -12.62 4.72 13.33
C PRO A 146 -11.79 3.61 14.01
N GLU A 147 -12.37 2.45 14.33
CA GLU A 147 -11.66 1.32 14.96
C GLU A 147 -10.60 0.71 14.05
N ILE A 148 -10.67 0.94 12.73
CA ILE A 148 -9.67 0.45 11.78
C ILE A 148 -8.29 1.00 12.15
N LEU A 149 -8.18 2.28 12.53
CA LEU A 149 -6.91 2.87 12.88
C LEU A 149 -6.32 2.26 14.16
N THR A 150 -7.15 1.99 15.16
CA THR A 150 -6.72 1.29 16.38
C THR A 150 -6.16 -0.10 16.06
N LYS A 151 -6.85 -0.87 15.20
CA LYS A 151 -6.38 -2.19 14.77
C LYS A 151 -5.08 -2.12 13.97
N VAL A 152 -4.93 -1.12 13.12
CA VAL A 152 -3.68 -0.89 12.37
C VAL A 152 -2.52 -0.61 13.34
N GLU A 153 -2.72 0.27 14.32
CA GLU A 153 -1.70 0.58 15.34
C GLU A 153 -1.32 -0.65 16.19
N GLU A 154 -2.29 -1.49 16.56
CA GLU A 154 -2.03 -2.74 17.27
C GLU A 154 -1.21 -3.73 16.43
N LEU A 155 -1.56 -3.89 15.15
CA LEU A 155 -0.83 -4.76 14.23
C LEU A 155 0.58 -4.23 13.97
N GLU A 156 0.76 -2.92 13.82
CA GLU A 156 2.06 -2.28 13.69
C GLU A 156 2.95 -2.57 14.90
N LYS A 157 2.40 -2.46 16.12
CA LYS A 157 3.11 -2.82 17.36
C LYS A 157 3.52 -4.29 17.38
N LYS A 158 2.65 -5.21 16.96
CA LYS A 158 2.98 -6.64 16.90
C LYS A 158 4.04 -6.97 15.84
N ILE A 159 3.99 -6.31 14.69
CA ILE A 159 5.00 -6.46 13.62
C ILE A 159 6.35 -5.92 14.11
N THR A 160 6.37 -4.74 14.74
CA THR A 160 7.60 -4.14 15.28
C THR A 160 8.13 -4.92 16.50
N ALA A 161 7.28 -5.52 17.32
CA ALA A 161 7.69 -6.45 18.38
C ALA A 161 8.25 -7.79 17.84
N GLY A 162 7.99 -8.11 16.57
CA GLY A 162 8.41 -9.37 15.94
C GLY A 162 7.45 -10.54 16.22
N GLU A 163 6.31 -10.28 16.86
CA GLU A 163 5.25 -11.27 17.09
C GLU A 163 4.57 -11.68 15.77
N ILE A 164 4.45 -10.74 14.83
CA ILE A 164 3.95 -10.98 13.48
C ILE A 164 5.11 -10.86 12.49
N LYS A 165 5.43 -11.96 11.83
CA LYS A 165 6.36 -11.97 10.70
C LYS A 165 5.59 -11.83 9.39
N VAL A 166 5.74 -10.69 8.73
CA VAL A 166 5.10 -10.42 7.43
C VAL A 166 5.83 -11.19 6.33
N PRO A 167 5.13 -11.96 5.47
CA PRO A 167 5.76 -12.68 4.37
C PRO A 167 6.30 -11.70 3.32
N ALA A 168 7.56 -11.88 2.94
CA ALA A 168 8.23 -11.06 1.94
C ALA A 168 8.23 -11.72 0.55
N THR A 169 8.11 -13.05 0.51
CA THR A 169 8.14 -13.87 -0.71
C THR A 169 6.84 -14.65 -0.89
N ASP A 170 6.58 -15.10 -2.13
CA ASP A 170 5.38 -15.88 -2.45
C ASP A 170 5.38 -17.23 -1.74
N LYS A 171 6.58 -17.78 -1.47
CA LYS A 171 6.74 -18.99 -0.66
C LYS A 171 6.29 -18.75 0.78
N GLU A 172 6.82 -17.72 1.42
CA GLU A 172 6.44 -17.35 2.79
C GLU A 172 4.95 -17.01 2.89
N TYR A 173 4.38 -16.36 1.86
CA TYR A 173 2.95 -16.06 1.83
C TYR A 173 2.11 -17.34 1.75
N LYS A 174 2.47 -18.32 0.93
CA LYS A 174 1.77 -19.62 0.87
C LYS A 174 1.81 -20.36 2.21
N GLU A 175 2.95 -20.32 2.89
CA GLU A 175 3.10 -20.90 4.24
C GLU A 175 2.22 -20.17 5.26
N TYR A 176 2.20 -18.84 5.21
CA TYR A 176 1.33 -18.00 6.02
C TYR A 176 -0.16 -18.29 5.76
N GLU A 177 -0.60 -18.31 4.51
CA GLU A 177 -2.00 -18.57 4.15
C GLU A 177 -2.45 -19.97 4.59
N ALA A 178 -1.60 -20.98 4.46
CA ALA A 178 -1.88 -22.32 4.95
C ALA A 178 -2.03 -22.38 6.48
N SER A 179 -1.34 -21.49 7.21
CA SER A 179 -1.46 -21.39 8.67
C SER A 179 -2.80 -20.80 9.14
N LEU A 180 -3.46 -19.98 8.31
CA LEU A 180 -4.76 -19.38 8.64
C LEU A 180 -5.95 -20.35 8.49
N LYS A 181 -5.76 -21.46 7.79
CA LYS A 181 -6.81 -22.47 7.52
C LYS A 181 -6.89 -23.57 8.59
N LYS A 182 -6.03 -23.51 9.62
CA LYS A 182 -6.01 -24.43 10.76
C LYS A 182 -6.73 -23.81 11.94
#